data_AF-A0A345XQ17-F1
#
_entry.id   AF-A0A345XQ17-F1
#
_cell.length_a   1.000
_cell.length_b   1.000
_cell.length_c   1.000
_cell.angle_alpha   90.00
_cell.angle_beta   90.00
_cell.angle_gamma   90.00
#
_symmetry.space_group_name_H-M   'P 1'
#
loop_
_entity.id
_entity.type
_entity.pdbx_description
1 polymer ?
#
loop_
_entity_poly.entity_id
_entity_poly.type
_entity_poly.pdbx_seq_one_letter_code
_entity_poly.pdbx_strand_id
1 'polypeptide(L)'
;MGKTLIEIDEDALAVAQDAFGTKTKKDTVNRALREVSDRVKRHEARMAAERIAAEALDLDALADKITYRPGPTVGGDQGQAA
;
A
#
# COMPACT_ATOMS: atom_id res chain seq x y z
N MET A 1 16.06 18.36 20.13
CA MET A 1 16.46 16.94 19.97
C MET A 1 17.18 16.52 21.23
N GLY A 2 16.86 15.34 21.76
CA GLY A 2 17.64 14.71 22.83
C GLY A 2 18.99 14.24 22.31
N LYS A 3 20.00 14.22 23.18
CA LYS A 3 21.29 13.59 22.89
C LYS A 3 21.27 12.21 23.51
N THR A 4 21.42 11.19 22.66
CA THR A 4 21.55 9.81 23.10
C THR A 4 22.86 9.28 22.56
N LEU A 5 23.66 8.66 23.41
CA LEU A 5 24.88 7.99 22.98
C LEU A 5 24.50 6.58 22.51
N ILE A 6 24.72 6.30 21.23
CA ILE A 6 24.45 5.00 20.61
C ILE A 6 25.65 4.62 19.74
N GLU A 7 25.97 3.34 19.71
CA GLU A 7 26.90 2.77 18.74
C GLU A 7 26.14 2.58 17.41
N ILE A 8 26.77 2.94 16.30
CA ILE A 8 26.18 2.86 14.95
C ILE A 8 27.17 2.11 14.06
N ASP A 9 26.64 1.22 13.23
CA ASP A 9 27.40 0.60 12.15
C ASP A 9 27.80 1.67 11.12
N GLU A 10 29.10 1.90 11.00
CA GLU A 10 29.67 2.92 10.11
C GLU A 10 29.49 2.58 8.62
N ASP A 11 29.47 1.29 8.26
CA ASP A 11 29.28 0.85 6.87
C ASP A 11 27.83 1.09 6.46
N ALA A 12 26.88 0.71 7.32
CA ALA A 12 25.46 0.99 7.11
C ALA A 12 25.18 2.50 7.05
N LEU A 13 25.87 3.29 7.88
CA LEU A 13 25.75 4.74 7.90
C LEU A 13 26.28 5.37 6.60
N ALA A 14 27.39 4.87 6.06
CA ALA A 14 27.94 5.34 4.79
C ALA A 14 26.97 5.09 3.62
N VAL A 15 26.37 3.88 3.55
CA VAL A 15 25.35 3.55 2.55
C VAL A 15 24.14 4.48 2.68
N ALA A 16 23.67 4.71 3.90
CA ALA A 16 22.56 5.63 4.14
C ALA A 16 22.92 7.07 3.77
N GLN A 17 24.16 7.52 4.02
CA GLN A 17 24.63 8.84 3.63
C GLN A 17 24.63 9.05 2.13
N ASP A 18 25.07 8.05 1.37
CA ASP A 18 25.04 8.09 -0.09
C ASP A 18 23.60 8.10 -0.61
N ALA A 19 22.76 7.18 -0.13
CA ALA A 19 21.34 7.10 -0.50
C ALA A 19 20.57 8.39 -0.17
N PHE A 20 20.90 9.04 0.94
CA PHE A 20 20.27 10.28 1.38
C PHE A 20 21.04 11.54 0.97
N GLY A 21 22.21 11.46 0.32
CA GLY A 21 23.05 12.61 0.02
C GLY A 21 23.38 13.51 1.24
N THR A 22 23.42 12.93 2.44
CA THR A 22 23.59 13.68 3.70
C THR A 22 25.06 13.77 4.10
N LYS A 23 25.50 14.97 4.51
CA LYS A 23 26.90 15.22 4.88
C LYS A 23 27.24 14.86 6.32
N THR A 24 26.25 14.81 7.21
CA THR A 24 26.48 14.58 8.64
C THR A 24 25.76 13.33 9.13
N LYS A 25 26.36 12.64 10.11
CA LYS A 25 25.79 11.46 10.75
C LYS A 25 24.40 11.77 11.34
N LYS A 26 24.27 12.89 12.06
CA LYS A 26 22.98 13.32 12.64
C LYS A 26 21.90 13.53 11.59
N ASP A 27 22.23 14.11 10.43
CA ASP A 27 21.22 14.42 9.41
C ASP A 27 20.76 13.13 8.74
N THR A 28 21.69 12.20 8.52
CA THR A 28 21.41 10.84 8.01
C THR A 28 20.47 10.09 8.95
N VAL A 29 20.79 10.02 10.24
CA VAL A 29 19.98 9.31 11.24
C VAL A 29 18.60 9.95 11.36
N ASN A 30 18.51 11.28 11.48
CA ASN A 30 17.24 11.96 11.59
C ASN A 30 16.36 11.80 10.33
N ARG A 31 16.99 11.78 9.15
CA ARG A 31 16.30 11.56 7.88
C ARG A 31 15.81 10.13 7.76
N ALA A 32 16.63 9.16 8.12
CA ALA A 32 16.25 7.75 8.14
C ALA A 32 15.06 7.48 9.08
N LEU A 33 15.10 8.03 10.30
CA LEU A 33 14.01 7.88 11.27
C LEU A 33 12.70 8.51 10.77
N ARG A 34 12.78 9.65 10.08
CA ARG A 34 11.60 10.27 9.45
C ARG A 34 11.03 9.41 8.32
N GLU A 35 11.88 8.93 7.42
CA GLU A 35 11.45 8.09 6.30
C GLU A 35 10.76 6.81 6.80
N VAL A 36 11.32 6.14 7.80
CA VAL A 36 10.70 4.94 8.41
C VAL A 36 9.36 5.28 9.05
N SER A 37 9.29 6.37 9.80
CA SER A 37 8.04 6.82 10.43
C SER A 37 6.96 7.10 9.39
N ASP A 38 7.31 7.76 8.29
CA ASP A 38 6.37 8.07 7.22
C ASP A 38 5.96 6.82 6.45
N ARG A 39 6.87 5.84 6.30
CA ARG A 39 6.54 4.53 5.74
C ARG A 39 5.56 3.75 6.61
N VAL A 40 5.73 3.77 7.93
CA VAL A 40 4.80 3.15 8.88
C VAL A 40 3.42 3.81 8.80
N LYS A 41 3.36 5.15 8.86
CA LYS A 41 2.10 5.89 8.71
C LYS A 41 1.38 5.59 7.40
N ARG A 42 2.12 5.53 6.28
CA ARG A 42 1.57 5.14 4.97
C ARG A 42 0.97 3.73 5.01
N HIS A 43 1.63 2.80 5.69
CA HIS A 43 1.12 1.44 5.84
C HIS A 43 -0.15 1.38 6.71
N GLU A 44 -0.16 2.07 7.84
CA GLU A 44 -1.33 2.18 8.73
C GLU A 44 -2.52 2.83 8.02
N ALA A 45 -2.29 3.91 7.28
CA ALA A 45 -3.32 4.58 6.50
C ALA A 45 -3.92 3.65 5.44
N ARG A 46 -3.10 2.83 4.77
CA ARG A 46 -3.58 1.82 3.81
C ARG A 46 -4.45 0.76 4.51
N MET A 47 -3.99 0.23 5.63
CA MET A 47 -4.76 -0.76 6.41
C MET A 47 -6.10 -0.18 6.88
N ALA A 48 -6.11 1.06 7.33
CA ALA A 48 -7.33 1.75 7.74
C ALA A 48 -8.29 1.92 6.55
N ALA A 49 -7.79 2.32 5.39
CA ALA A 49 -8.59 2.44 4.17
C ALA A 49 -9.18 1.09 3.73
N GLU A 50 -8.41 0.01 3.80
CA GLU A 50 -8.87 -1.35 3.48
C GLU A 50 -9.98 -1.81 4.42
N ARG A 51 -9.87 -1.52 5.72
CA ARG A 51 -10.93 -1.82 6.69
C ARG A 51 -12.22 -1.06 6.37
N ILE A 52 -12.12 0.25 6.13
CA ILE A 52 -13.28 1.09 5.79
C ILE A 52 -13.93 0.59 4.49
N ALA A 53 -13.13 0.23 3.48
CA ALA A 53 -13.64 -0.29 2.23
C ALA A 53 -14.37 -1.63 2.40
N ALA A 54 -13.83 -2.53 3.23
CA ALA A 54 -14.47 -3.82 3.52
C ALA A 54 -15.81 -3.67 4.25
N GLU A 55 -15.97 -2.64 5.10
CA GLU A 55 -17.22 -2.37 5.80
C GLU A 55 -18.25 -1.64 4.94
N ALA A 56 -17.80 -0.72 4.08
CA ALA A 56 -18.68 0.14 3.29
C ALA A 56 -19.09 -0.46 1.94
N LEU A 57 -18.34 -1.43 1.42
CA LEU A 57 -18.51 -1.96 0.07
C LEU A 57 -18.88 -3.45 0.11
N ASP A 58 -20.04 -3.79 -0.43
CA ASP A 58 -20.43 -5.18 -0.69
C ASP A 58 -19.69 -5.67 -1.95
N LEU A 59 -18.48 -6.17 -1.72
CA LEU A 59 -17.60 -6.68 -2.78
C LEU A 59 -18.21 -7.87 -3.52
N ASP A 60 -19.06 -8.66 -2.86
CA ASP A 60 -19.71 -9.82 -3.47
C ASP A 60 -20.79 -9.36 -4.46
N ALA A 61 -21.59 -8.35 -4.10
CA ALA A 61 -22.55 -7.74 -5.02
C ALA A 61 -21.87 -7.06 -6.23
N LEU A 62 -20.71 -6.44 -6.04
CA LEU A 62 -19.94 -5.84 -7.15
C LEU A 62 -19.20 -6.87 -8.01
N ALA A 63 -18.85 -8.01 -7.44
CA ALA A 63 -18.25 -9.12 -8.18
C ALA A 63 -19.28 -9.84 -9.07
N ASP A 64 -20.58 -9.70 -8.78
CA ASP A 64 -21.64 -10.19 -9.64
C ASP A 64 -21.77 -9.34 -10.92
N LYS A 65 -21.17 -9.86 -11.99
CA LYS A 65 -21.11 -9.21 -13.30
C LYS A 65 -22.44 -9.30 -14.05
N ILE A 66 -23.39 -10.15 -13.62
CA ILE A 66 -24.63 -10.38 -14.36
C ILE A 66 -25.47 -9.10 -14.44
N THR A 67 -25.40 -8.26 -13.40
CA THR A 67 -26.19 -7.02 -13.28
C THR A 67 -25.79 -5.92 -14.27
N TYR A 68 -24.51 -5.85 -14.67
CA TYR A 68 -23.99 -4.74 -15.49
C TYR A 68 -23.22 -5.20 -16.75
N ARG A 69 -22.70 -6.44 -16.75
CA ARG A 69 -22.14 -7.10 -17.92
C ARG A 69 -22.98 -8.34 -18.24
N PRO A 70 -24.23 -8.18 -18.72
CA PRO A 70 -24.96 -9.30 -19.26
C PRO A 70 -24.09 -9.90 -20.38
N GLY A 71 -23.70 -11.16 -20.21
CA GLY A 71 -23.01 -11.91 -21.25
C GLY A 71 -23.85 -11.92 -22.53
N PRO A 72 -23.26 -12.22 -23.71
CA PRO A 72 -24.05 -12.35 -24.92
C PRO A 72 -25.15 -13.35 -24.62
N THR A 73 -26.40 -12.90 -24.68
CA THR A 73 -27.56 -13.75 -24.55
C THR A 73 -27.39 -14.82 -25.61
N VAL A 74 -26.99 -16.02 -25.20
CA VAL A 74 -27.01 -17.19 -26.07
C VAL A 74 -28.47 -17.34 -26.42
N GLY A 75 -28.82 -16.95 -27.66
CA GLY A 75 -30.17 -16.94 -28.15
C GLY A 75 -30.78 -18.31 -27.90
N GLY A 76 -31.90 -18.32 -27.19
CA GLY A 76 -32.80 -19.46 -27.16
C GLY A 76 -33.40 -19.63 -28.54
N ASP A 77 -32.61 -20.18 -29.46
CA ASP A 77 -33.11 -20.80 -30.69
C ASP A 77 -33.78 -22.12 -30.26
N GLN A 78 -35.03 -22.02 -29.79
CA GLN A 78 -35.92 -23.17 -29.79
C GLN A 78 -36.72 -23.16 -31.08
N GLY A 79 -36.04 -23.51 -32.17
CA GLY A 79 -36.67 -24.23 -33.25
C GLY A 79 -36.99 -25.66 -32.78
N GLN A 80 -38.26 -25.95 -32.51
CA GLN A 80 -38.87 -27.28 -32.59
C GLN A 80 -40.40 -27.07 -32.47
N ALA A 81 -41.17 -27.14 -33.55
CA ALA A 81 -41.56 -28.33 -34.33
C ALA A 81 -43.01 -28.71 -33.99
N ALA A 82 -43.77 -28.99 -35.07
CA ALA A 82 -45.16 -29.43 -35.17
C ALA A 82 -46.22 -28.32 -35.31
#